data_AF-A0A533WP33-F1
#
_entry.id   AF-A0A533WP33-F1
#
_cell.length_a   1.000
_cell.length_b   1.000
_cell.length_c   1.000
_cell.angle_alpha   90.00
_cell.angle_beta   90.00
_cell.angle_gamma   90.00
#
_symmetry.space_group_name_H-M   'P 1'
#
loop_
_entity.id
_entity.type
_entity.pdbx_description
1 polymer ?
#
loop_
_entity_poly.entity_id
_entity_poly.type
_entity_poly.pdbx_seq_one_letter_code
_entity_poly.pdbx_strand_id
1 'polypeptide(L)'
;MFEFQFLKNGLKKGEQCVYATDDDPFFIVSKMSHYGINVETYLTNGLLRVYQVPDPTKDHEGIATSCKKTVTKILSELKSPFRIVGRIVPDVSMIEGITAQLELEQITHKNFDSIGGMIMCRYDLSKMEPVRRIEWMKNLMKIIIL
;
A
#
# COMPACT_ATOMS: atom_id res chain seq x y z
N MET A 1 11.62 -7.69 8.99
CA MET A 1 10.75 -6.66 8.39
C MET A 1 9.31 -6.97 8.77
N PHE A 2 8.62 -6.02 9.40
CA PHE A 2 7.24 -6.20 9.90
C PHE A 2 6.26 -6.48 8.75
N GLU A 3 6.48 -5.84 7.60
CA GLU A 3 5.69 -6.01 6.38
C GLU A 3 5.74 -7.43 5.82
N PHE A 4 6.90 -8.07 5.84
CA PHE A 4 7.02 -9.46 5.38
C PHE A 4 6.40 -10.43 6.38
N GLN A 5 6.52 -10.16 7.68
CA GLN A 5 5.80 -10.95 8.69
C GLN A 5 4.28 -10.82 8.51
N PHE A 6 3.80 -9.61 8.26
CA PHE A 6 2.40 -9.33 8.02
C PHE A 6 1.86 -10.10 6.80
N LEU A 7 2.56 -10.10 5.68
CA LEU A 7 2.18 -10.93 4.52
C LEU A 7 2.29 -12.42 4.80
N LYS A 8 3.40 -12.87 5.41
CA LYS A 8 3.62 -14.28 5.77
C LYS A 8 2.48 -14.84 6.62
N ASN A 9 1.93 -14.04 7.53
CA ASN A 9 0.79 -14.44 8.35
C ASN A 9 -0.51 -14.62 7.53
N GLY A 10 -0.74 -13.79 6.51
CA GLY A 10 -1.89 -13.95 5.59
C GLY A 10 -1.72 -15.13 4.65
N LEU A 11 -0.54 -15.27 4.06
CA LEU A 11 -0.19 -16.39 3.18
C LEU A 11 -0.35 -17.75 3.87
N LYS A 12 0.02 -17.86 5.15
CA LYS A 12 -0.20 -19.06 5.96
C LYS A 12 -1.68 -19.40 6.19
N LYS A 13 -2.58 -18.41 6.08
CA LYS A 13 -4.03 -18.57 6.21
C LYS A 13 -4.72 -18.76 4.87
N GLY A 14 -3.98 -18.76 3.76
CA GLY A 14 -4.56 -18.81 2.41
C GLY A 14 -5.15 -17.49 1.93
N GLU A 15 -4.83 -16.37 2.58
CA GLU A 15 -5.27 -15.03 2.18
C GLU A 15 -4.50 -14.55 0.93
N GLN A 16 -5.16 -13.84 0.02
CA GLN A 16 -4.45 -13.16 -1.06
C GLN A 16 -3.63 -12.00 -0.51
N CYS A 17 -2.38 -11.88 -0.98
CA CYS A 17 -1.39 -10.96 -0.48
C CYS A 17 -0.79 -10.15 -1.63
N VAL A 18 -0.78 -8.83 -1.51
CA VAL A 18 -0.17 -7.93 -2.48
C VAL A 18 0.94 -7.13 -1.82
N TYR A 19 2.08 -7.04 -2.49
CA TYR A 19 3.12 -6.09 -2.17
C TYR A 19 3.24 -5.07 -3.29
N ALA A 20 2.73 -3.87 -3.07
CA ALA A 20 2.83 -2.74 -3.98
C ALA A 20 4.12 -1.96 -3.71
N THR A 21 4.89 -1.70 -4.77
CA THR A 21 6.22 -1.12 -4.68
C THR A 21 6.55 -0.23 -5.86
N ASP A 22 7.27 0.86 -5.61
CA ASP A 22 7.95 1.69 -6.61
C ASP A 22 9.33 1.13 -7.00
N ASP A 23 9.94 0.31 -6.13
CA ASP A 23 11.15 -0.47 -6.44
C ASP A 23 10.94 -1.56 -7.51
N ASP A 24 12.05 -2.15 -7.98
CA ASP A 24 12.05 -3.36 -8.81
C ASP A 24 11.36 -4.55 -8.10
N PRO A 25 10.31 -5.15 -8.68
CA PRO A 25 9.66 -6.35 -8.15
C PRO A 25 10.61 -7.52 -7.87
N PHE A 26 11.63 -7.74 -8.71
CA PHE A 26 12.58 -8.84 -8.52
C PHE A 26 13.39 -8.66 -7.24
N PHE A 27 13.77 -7.42 -6.93
CA PHE A 27 14.46 -7.09 -5.69
C PHE A 27 13.60 -7.39 -4.46
N ILE A 28 12.31 -7.06 -4.51
CA ILE A 28 11.35 -7.36 -3.44
C ILE A 28 11.15 -8.87 -3.28
N VAL A 29 10.98 -9.60 -4.39
CA VAL A 29 10.87 -11.07 -4.39
C VAL A 29 12.08 -11.70 -3.72
N SER A 30 13.28 -11.26 -4.09
CA SER A 30 14.53 -11.73 -3.49
C SER A 30 14.54 -11.46 -1.98
N LYS A 31 14.19 -10.26 -1.52
CA LYS A 31 14.11 -9.93 -0.09
C LYS A 31 13.11 -10.79 0.68
N MET A 32 11.93 -11.05 0.12
CA MET A 32 10.92 -11.92 0.73
C MET A 32 11.41 -13.37 0.86
N SER A 33 12.10 -13.87 -0.17
CA SER A 33 12.70 -15.21 -0.16
C SER A 33 13.76 -15.33 0.95
N HIS A 34 14.68 -14.36 1.03
CA HIS A 34 15.68 -14.29 2.11
C HIS A 34 15.07 -14.17 3.51
N TYR A 35 13.90 -13.53 3.64
CA TYR A 35 13.14 -13.49 4.90
C TYR A 35 12.49 -14.84 5.27
N GLY A 36 12.48 -15.82 4.36
CA GLY A 36 11.91 -17.15 4.57
C GLY A 36 10.42 -17.23 4.23
N ILE A 37 9.98 -16.51 3.18
CA ILE A 37 8.69 -16.76 2.51
C ILE A 37 8.96 -17.65 1.30
N ASN A 38 8.14 -18.69 1.10
CA ASN A 38 8.19 -19.51 -0.12
C ASN A 38 7.52 -18.76 -1.28
N VAL A 39 8.21 -17.75 -1.80
CA VAL A 39 7.67 -16.81 -2.78
C VAL A 39 7.21 -17.51 -4.05
N GLU A 40 8.00 -18.44 -4.58
CA GLU A 40 7.68 -19.21 -5.79
C GLU A 40 6.32 -19.91 -5.68
N THR A 41 6.10 -20.65 -4.59
CA THR A 41 4.83 -21.37 -4.38
C THR A 41 3.64 -20.40 -4.34
N TYR A 42 3.78 -19.28 -3.63
CA TYR A 42 2.68 -18.32 -3.48
C TYR A 42 2.43 -17.48 -4.74
N LEU A 43 3.46 -17.21 -5.56
CA LEU A 43 3.27 -16.60 -6.86
C LEU A 43 2.54 -17.56 -7.80
N THR A 44 2.97 -18.82 -7.88
CA THR A 44 2.40 -19.83 -8.79
C THR A 44 0.94 -20.15 -8.46
N ASN A 45 0.56 -20.20 -7.18
CA ASN A 45 -0.83 -20.43 -6.78
C ASN A 45 -1.70 -19.14 -6.73
N GLY A 46 -1.12 -17.98 -7.06
CA GLY A 46 -1.83 -16.70 -7.10
C GLY A 46 -2.20 -16.10 -5.74
N LEU A 47 -1.64 -16.61 -4.63
CA LEU A 47 -1.83 -16.04 -3.29
C LEU A 47 -0.90 -14.86 -3.02
N LEU A 48 0.24 -14.75 -3.70
CA LEU A 48 1.12 -13.59 -3.63
C LEU A 48 1.16 -12.88 -4.98
N ARG A 49 1.14 -11.54 -4.93
CA ARG A 49 1.45 -10.69 -6.07
C ARG A 49 2.41 -9.58 -5.63
N VAL A 50 3.47 -9.36 -6.40
CA VAL A 50 4.31 -8.17 -6.28
C VAL A 50 3.93 -7.23 -7.42
N TYR A 51 3.36 -6.08 -7.07
CA TYR A 51 2.83 -5.11 -8.01
C TYR A 51 3.75 -3.90 -8.09
N GLN A 52 4.31 -3.62 -9.27
CA GLN A 52 5.05 -2.40 -9.49
C GLN A 52 4.08 -1.24 -9.70
N VAL A 53 4.12 -0.27 -8.80
CA VAL A 53 3.33 0.96 -8.87
C VAL A 53 3.93 1.84 -9.97
N PRO A 54 3.14 2.27 -10.96
CA PRO A 54 3.63 3.21 -11.97
C PRO A 54 3.96 4.54 -11.30
N ASP A 55 4.92 5.27 -11.87
CA ASP A 55 5.25 6.63 -11.43
C ASP A 55 4.04 7.56 -11.69
N PRO A 56 3.34 8.02 -10.64
CA PRO A 56 2.13 8.82 -10.77
C PRO A 56 2.42 10.25 -11.21
N THR A 57 3.69 10.70 -11.19
CA THR A 57 4.07 12.02 -11.73
C THR A 57 3.98 12.06 -13.26
N LYS A 58 3.94 10.89 -13.91
CA LYS A 58 3.79 10.74 -15.36
C LYS A 58 2.33 10.70 -15.82
N ASP A 59 1.38 10.68 -14.90
CA ASP A 59 -0.04 10.64 -15.22
C ASP A 59 -0.57 12.06 -15.50
N HIS A 60 -1.12 12.26 -16.70
CA HIS A 60 -1.65 13.56 -17.14
C HIS A 60 -2.87 14.02 -16.32
N GLU A 61 -3.58 13.10 -15.65
CA GLU A 61 -4.72 13.43 -14.78
C GLU A 61 -4.30 13.76 -13.34
N GLY A 62 -2.99 13.75 -13.05
CA GLY A 62 -2.41 14.11 -11.77
C GLY A 62 -2.22 12.94 -10.80
N ILE A 63 -1.40 13.19 -9.78
CA ILE A 63 -0.93 12.16 -8.83
C ILE A 63 -2.08 11.48 -8.08
N ALA A 64 -3.04 12.26 -7.57
CA ALA A 64 -4.17 11.72 -6.80
C ALA A 64 -5.02 10.76 -7.63
N THR A 65 -5.33 11.13 -8.87
CA THR A 65 -6.10 10.30 -9.81
C THR A 65 -5.35 9.02 -10.15
N SER A 66 -4.05 9.12 -10.44
CA SER A 66 -3.20 7.96 -10.73
C SER A 66 -3.13 6.97 -9.57
N CYS A 67 -3.00 7.48 -8.34
CA CYS A 67 -2.97 6.65 -7.14
C CYS A 67 -4.32 5.97 -6.90
N LYS A 68 -5.44 6.68 -7.09
CA LYS A 68 -6.79 6.09 -7.01
C LYS A 68 -6.99 4.96 -8.03
N LYS A 69 -6.63 5.19 -9.29
CA LYS A 69 -6.68 4.15 -10.35
C LYS A 69 -5.87 2.92 -9.94
N THR A 70 -4.69 3.12 -9.37
CA THR A 70 -3.82 2.04 -8.89
C THR A 70 -4.49 1.23 -7.76
N VAL A 71 -5.05 1.91 -6.75
CA VAL A 71 -5.77 1.23 -5.65
C VAL A 71 -6.98 0.48 -6.18
N THR A 72 -7.82 1.10 -7.00
CA THR A 72 -9.00 0.46 -7.59
C THR A 72 -8.64 -0.79 -8.37
N LYS A 73 -7.59 -0.73 -9.21
CA LYS A 73 -7.11 -1.88 -9.97
C LYS A 73 -6.69 -3.02 -9.04
N ILE A 74 -5.82 -2.74 -8.06
CA ILE A 74 -5.35 -3.75 -7.10
C ILE A 74 -6.53 -4.40 -6.38
N LEU A 75 -7.46 -3.60 -5.84
CA LEU A 75 -8.59 -4.10 -5.07
C LEU A 75 -9.57 -4.91 -5.92
N SER A 76 -9.80 -4.52 -7.17
CA SER A 76 -10.75 -5.22 -8.07
C SER A 76 -10.35 -6.66 -8.40
N GLU A 77 -9.08 -7.00 -8.21
CA GLU A 77 -8.52 -8.31 -8.52
C GLU A 77 -8.38 -9.20 -7.27
N LEU A 78 -8.81 -8.72 -6.10
CA LEU A 78 -8.67 -9.40 -4.82
C LEU A 78 -9.98 -10.01 -4.32
N LYS A 79 -9.85 -11.13 -3.62
CA LYS A 79 -10.90 -11.81 -2.88
C LYS A 79 -10.64 -11.65 -1.39
N SER A 80 -11.67 -11.22 -0.66
CA SER A 80 -11.64 -11.16 0.80
C SER A 80 -11.55 -12.57 1.40
N PRO A 81 -10.75 -12.78 2.48
CA PRO A 81 -9.85 -11.82 3.11
C PRO A 81 -8.51 -11.68 2.37
N PHE A 82 -7.98 -10.44 2.31
CA PHE A 82 -6.68 -10.14 1.71
C PHE A 82 -5.78 -9.26 2.59
N ARG A 83 -4.49 -9.21 2.24
CA ARG A 83 -3.50 -8.30 2.82
C ARG A 83 -2.77 -7.52 1.74
N ILE A 84 -2.61 -6.21 1.96
CA ILE A 84 -1.81 -5.36 1.09
C ILE A 84 -0.71 -4.73 1.93
N VAL A 85 0.53 -4.79 1.45
CA VAL A 85 1.62 -3.93 1.89
C VAL A 85 1.92 -2.99 0.75
N GLY A 86 2.04 -1.69 1.01
CA GLY A 86 2.48 -0.82 -0.07
C GLY A 86 2.71 0.63 0.28
N ARG A 87 3.38 1.28 -0.67
CA ARG A 87 3.46 2.72 -0.80
C ARG A 87 2.86 3.05 -2.16
N ILE A 88 1.62 3.53 -2.17
CA ILE A 88 0.92 3.87 -3.43
C ILE A 88 1.24 5.30 -3.86
N VAL A 89 1.44 6.23 -2.90
CA VAL A 89 1.93 7.58 -3.18
C VAL A 89 3.45 7.58 -2.99
N PRO A 90 4.25 7.79 -4.03
CA PRO A 90 5.70 7.59 -3.98
C PRO A 90 6.44 8.73 -3.29
N ASP A 91 5.83 9.91 -3.16
CA ASP A 91 6.41 11.02 -2.42
C ASP A 91 5.35 11.78 -1.63
N VAL A 92 5.60 11.96 -0.35
CA VAL A 92 4.76 12.72 0.59
C VAL A 92 5.50 13.95 1.14
N SER A 93 6.63 14.30 0.52
CA SER A 93 7.33 15.55 0.76
C SER A 93 6.68 16.72 -0.01
N MET A 94 6.02 16.43 -1.14
CA MET A 94 5.29 17.39 -1.97
C MET A 94 3.84 17.59 -1.51
N ILE A 95 3.26 18.75 -1.78
CA ILE A 95 1.87 19.08 -1.36
C ILE A 95 0.89 18.12 -2.04
N GLU A 96 1.08 17.89 -3.34
CA GLU A 96 0.25 17.02 -4.17
C GLU A 96 0.26 15.58 -3.65
N GLY A 97 1.42 15.12 -3.18
CA GLY A 97 1.56 13.81 -2.55
C GLY A 97 0.87 13.69 -1.20
N ILE A 98 0.97 14.73 -0.36
CA ILE A 98 0.24 14.80 0.91
C ILE A 98 -1.28 14.79 0.67
N THR A 99 -1.76 15.59 -0.27
CA THR A 99 -3.18 15.66 -0.64
C THR A 99 -3.67 14.30 -1.15
N ALA A 100 -2.93 13.67 -2.08
CA ALA A 100 -3.27 12.35 -2.61
C ALA A 100 -3.35 11.30 -1.49
N GLN A 101 -2.40 11.33 -0.54
CA GLN A 101 -2.40 10.40 0.58
C GLN A 101 -3.60 10.63 1.51
N LEU A 102 -3.88 11.88 1.87
CA LEU A 102 -5.03 12.21 2.73
C LEU A 102 -6.35 11.78 2.10
N GLU A 103 -6.53 11.98 0.79
CA GLU A 103 -7.72 11.51 0.08
C GLU A 103 -7.85 9.98 0.11
N LEU A 104 -6.77 9.25 -0.12
CA LEU A 104 -6.78 7.79 -0.06
C LEU A 104 -7.09 7.27 1.35
N GLU A 105 -6.53 7.90 2.38
CA GLU A 105 -6.80 7.53 3.78
C GLU A 105 -8.26 7.80 4.14
N GLN A 106 -8.82 8.95 3.74
CA GLN A 106 -10.25 9.25 3.93
C GLN A 106 -11.15 8.20 3.26
N ILE A 107 -10.84 7.82 2.02
CA ILE A 107 -11.61 6.81 1.29
C ILE A 107 -11.47 5.44 1.97
N THR A 108 -10.26 5.06 2.38
CA THR A 108 -9.99 3.78 3.03
C THR A 108 -10.72 3.69 4.37
N HIS A 109 -10.65 4.75 5.19
CA HIS A 109 -11.36 4.84 6.47
C HIS A 109 -12.87 4.77 6.32
N LYS A 110 -13.44 5.55 5.40
CA LYS A 110 -14.89 5.55 5.15
C LYS A 110 -15.42 4.17 4.73
N ASN A 111 -14.58 3.34 4.13
CA ASN A 111 -14.92 2.01 3.66
C ASN A 111 -14.24 0.90 4.47
N PHE A 112 -13.74 1.20 5.67
CA PHE A 112 -12.89 0.27 6.42
C PHE A 112 -13.61 -1.05 6.73
N ASP A 113 -14.87 -0.98 7.16
CA ASP A 113 -15.69 -2.15 7.46
C ASP A 113 -16.04 -2.99 6.22
N SER A 114 -16.04 -2.39 5.03
CA SER A 114 -16.44 -3.03 3.78
C SER A 114 -15.26 -3.46 2.89
N ILE A 115 -14.02 -3.07 3.24
CA ILE A 115 -12.84 -3.31 2.39
C ILE A 115 -12.49 -4.80 2.28
N GLY A 116 -12.87 -5.62 3.27
CA GLY A 116 -12.67 -7.07 3.24
C GLY A 116 -11.20 -7.50 3.34
N GLY A 117 -10.33 -6.68 3.94
CA GLY A 117 -8.91 -6.98 4.04
C GLY A 117 -8.17 -6.04 4.98
N MET A 118 -6.85 -6.24 5.07
CA MET A 118 -5.96 -5.41 5.88
C MET A 118 -4.91 -4.74 4.99
N ILE A 119 -4.69 -3.45 5.20
CA ILE A 119 -3.71 -2.67 4.44
C ILE A 119 -2.64 -2.15 5.41
N MET A 120 -1.38 -2.43 5.11
CA MET A 120 -0.22 -1.90 5.81
C MET A 120 0.49 -0.89 4.92
N CYS A 121 0.53 0.35 5.39
CA CYS A 121 1.22 1.42 4.72
C CYS A 121 2.71 1.49 5.12
N ARG A 122 3.59 1.79 4.17
CA ARG A 122 5.06 1.86 4.39
C ARG A 122 5.63 3.29 4.42
N TYR A 123 4.82 4.33 4.66
CA TYR A 123 5.35 5.69 4.68
C TYR A 123 6.39 5.89 5.79
N ASP A 124 7.57 6.33 5.36
CA ASP A 124 8.57 6.85 6.27
C ASP A 124 8.23 8.31 6.60
N LEU A 125 7.52 8.50 7.72
CA LEU A 125 7.13 9.83 8.19
C LEU A 125 8.34 10.71 8.50
N SER A 126 9.52 10.14 8.77
CA SER A 126 10.72 10.92 9.04
C SER A 126 11.14 11.79 7.85
N LYS A 127 10.72 11.43 6.64
CA LYS A 127 11.00 12.17 5.39
C LYS A 127 10.03 13.33 5.13
N MET A 128 8.93 13.44 5.87
CA MET A 128 8.05 14.60 5.79
C MET A 128 8.68 15.78 6.54
N GLU A 129 8.55 16.98 5.96
CA GLU A 129 8.87 18.24 6.64
C GLU A 129 8.10 18.33 7.98
N PRO A 130 8.74 18.75 9.10
CA PRO A 130 8.13 18.69 10.43
C PRO A 130 6.75 19.35 10.58
N VAL A 131 6.55 20.54 10.02
CA VAL A 131 5.27 21.26 10.11
C VAL A 131 4.19 20.50 9.34
N ARG A 132 4.50 20.04 8.12
CA ARG A 132 3.61 19.22 7.29
C ARG A 132 3.28 17.87 7.92
N ARG A 133 4.24 17.25 8.61
CA ARG A 133 4.00 16.01 9.36
C ARG A 133 2.98 16.22 10.47
N ILE A 134 3.10 17.31 11.23
CA ILE A 134 2.14 17.65 12.28
C ILE A 134 0.75 17.90 11.68
N GLU A 135 0.66 18.62 10.58
CA GLU A 135 -0.61 18.86 9.87
C GLU A 135 -1.23 17.56 9.36
N TRP A 136 -0.43 16.70 8.72
CA TRP A 136 -0.86 15.39 8.24
C TRP A 136 -1.37 14.51 9.38
N MET A 137 -0.65 14.41 10.50
CA MET A 137 -1.11 13.67 11.68
C MET A 137 -2.40 14.25 12.26
N LYS A 138 -2.53 15.59 12.36
CA LYS A 138 -3.78 16.23 12.80
C LYS A 138 -4.95 15.88 11.90
N ASN A 139 -4.73 15.85 10.59
CA ASN A 139 -5.77 15.49 9.63
C ASN A 139 -6.12 14.00 9.71
N LEU A 140 -5.13 13.11 9.85
CA LEU A 140 -5.38 11.68 10.09
C LEU A 140 -6.16 11.43 11.38
N MET A 141 -5.81 12.09 12.48
CA MET A 141 -6.53 11.93 13.74
C MET A 141 -8.01 12.32 13.63
N LYS A 142 -8.36 13.31 12.80
CA LYS A 142 -9.77 13.64 12.51
C LYS A 142 -10.49 12.54 11.74
N ILE A 143 -9.76 11.75 10.96
CA ILE A 143 -10.30 10.66 10.14
C ILE A 143 -10.38 9.34 10.95
N ILE A 144 -9.50 9.14 11.93
CA ILE A 144 -9.46 7.93 12.79
C ILE A 144 -10.49 8.00 13.95
N ILE A 145 -10.86 9.20 14.42
CA ILE A 145 -11.68 9.40 15.64
C ILE A 145 -13.20 9.54 15.33
N LEU A 146 -13.61 9.41 14.07
CA LEU A 146 -15.02 9.39 13.64
C LEU A 146 -15.40 8.01 13.10
#